data_AF-A0A2M6UAR7-F1
#
_entry.id   AF-A0A2M6UAR7-F1
#
_cell.length_a   1.000
_cell.length_b   1.000
_cell.length_c   1.000
_cell.angle_alpha   90.00
_cell.angle_beta   90.00
_cell.angle_gamma   90.00
#
_symmetry.space_group_name_H-M   'P 1'
#
loop_
_entity.id
_entity.type
_entity.pdbx_description
1 polymer ?
#
loop_
_entity_poly.entity_id
_entity_poly.type
_entity_poly.pdbx_seq_one_letter_code
_entity_poly.pdbx_strand_id
1 'polypeptide(L)'
;MNWPYVISNAIVLACIYGTLAIGISITWSSLGLLNLAYGFIFALSGYGAWLTSQYVVAVTPDALRGAMILAGGVATGALGGVLVCALAFIPVHDKPNFTIRGMIATLAISLMGTQLLLWWFGPRSKSLPEIFGASKRSLFGLVLTADKIGNVIVSIAMLLIVLTWMRSSRRGLEIRAMMMNPHAASIVGIGVRRTSFYVMAITGGLAGLSAVLLSQTYYIQPFNGLTPMIKGVSIALCGGLGSVPGAVIAALLLGFNEAMTSVALGGQYVLMTQFLLIILIILVRPRGIAGLLDKAREA
;
A
#
# COMPACT_ATOMS: atom_id res chain seq x y z
N MET A 1 7.27 30.35 -0.35
CA MET A 1 6.92 28.95 -0.05
C MET A 1 5.40 28.84 -0.07
N ASN A 2 4.81 28.11 -1.00
CA ASN A 2 3.35 27.93 -1.04
C ASN A 2 2.94 26.91 0.04
N TRP A 3 2.95 27.29 1.31
CA TRP A 3 2.56 26.45 2.45
C TRP A 3 1.25 25.68 2.24
N PRO A 4 0.19 26.26 1.63
CA PRO A 4 -1.05 25.52 1.37
C PRO A 4 -0.87 24.35 0.37
N TYR A 5 0.00 24.53 -0.62
CA TYR A 5 0.34 23.47 -1.58
C TYR A 5 1.10 22.33 -0.90
N VAL A 6 2.05 22.66 -0.01
CA VAL A 6 2.84 21.63 0.68
C VAL A 6 1.97 20.79 1.61
N ILE A 7 1.09 21.44 2.37
CA ILE A 7 0.19 20.75 3.30
C ILE A 7 -0.78 19.84 2.54
N SER A 8 -1.42 20.34 1.47
CA SER A 8 -2.32 19.51 0.67
C SER A 8 -1.61 18.31 0.03
N ASN A 9 -0.40 18.51 -0.51
CA ASN A 9 0.37 17.43 -1.10
C ASN A 9 0.85 16.40 -0.07
N ALA A 10 1.27 16.87 1.12
CA ALA A 10 1.66 16.03 2.24
C ALA A 10 0.54 15.08 2.67
N ILE A 11 -0.69 15.61 2.81
CA ILE A 11 -1.85 14.82 3.21
C ILE A 11 -2.17 13.77 2.15
N VAL A 12 -2.15 14.13 0.86
CA VAL A 12 -2.42 13.18 -0.22
C VAL A 12 -1.40 12.05 -0.22
N LEU A 13 -0.10 12.36 -0.16
CA LEU A 13 0.96 11.36 -0.13
C LEU A 13 0.88 10.49 1.12
N ALA A 14 0.58 11.09 2.29
CA ALA A 14 0.39 10.36 3.53
C ALA A 14 -0.80 9.38 3.46
N CYS A 15 -1.90 9.77 2.82
CA CYS A 15 -3.05 8.88 2.62
C CYS A 15 -2.70 7.70 1.70
N ILE A 16 -2.01 7.94 0.58
CA ILE A 16 -1.64 6.90 -0.39
C ILE A 16 -0.58 5.94 0.17
N TYR A 17 0.48 6.48 0.76
CA TYR A 17 1.52 5.65 1.36
C TYR A 17 1.05 5.02 2.67
N GLY A 18 0.13 5.65 3.40
CA GLY A 18 -0.51 5.10 4.58
C GLY A 18 -1.39 3.89 4.26
N THR A 19 -2.18 3.91 3.18
CA THR A 19 -2.94 2.73 2.73
C THR A 19 -2.03 1.57 2.38
N LEU A 20 -0.91 1.84 1.69
CA LEU A 20 0.08 0.83 1.36
C LEU A 20 0.77 0.27 2.62
N ALA A 21 1.21 1.15 3.52
CA ALA A 21 1.89 0.77 4.76
C ALA A 21 1.00 -0.05 5.69
N ILE A 22 -0.30 0.26 5.76
CA ILE A 22 -1.26 -0.53 6.54
C ILE A 22 -1.43 -1.93 5.93
N GLY A 23 -1.49 -2.04 4.60
CA GLY A 23 -1.48 -3.34 3.92
C GLY A 23 -0.25 -4.17 4.30
N ILE A 24 0.94 -3.57 4.23
CA ILE A 24 2.21 -4.21 4.59
C ILE A 24 2.23 -4.59 6.08
N SER A 25 1.73 -3.71 6.96
CA SER A 25 1.65 -3.96 8.39
C SER A 25 0.75 -5.15 8.71
N ILE A 26 -0.40 -5.28 8.04
CA ILE A 26 -1.33 -6.40 8.23
C ILE A 26 -0.66 -7.72 7.81
N THR A 27 0.03 -7.76 6.67
CA THR A 27 0.77 -8.97 6.27
C THR A 27 1.84 -9.35 7.27
N TRP A 28 2.61 -8.37 7.77
CA TRP A 28 3.65 -8.66 8.74
C TRP A 28 3.06 -9.20 10.04
N SER A 29 2.01 -8.59 10.58
CA SER A 29 1.40 -9.05 11.83
C SER A 29 0.77 -10.43 11.71
N SER A 30 0.13 -10.76 10.58
CA SER A 30 -0.59 -12.02 10.45
C SER A 30 0.28 -13.19 9.99
N LEU A 31 1.27 -12.92 9.14
CA LEU A 31 2.10 -13.95 8.50
C LEU A 31 3.53 -14.00 9.06
N GLY A 32 3.96 -12.97 9.80
CA GLY A 32 5.31 -12.88 10.36
C GLY A 32 6.41 -12.76 9.29
N LEU A 33 6.06 -12.30 8.08
CA LEU A 33 7.00 -12.15 6.98
C LEU A 33 6.75 -10.86 6.21
N LEU A 34 7.84 -10.30 5.66
CA LEU A 34 7.77 -9.13 4.80
C LEU A 34 7.62 -9.57 3.35
N ASN A 35 6.49 -9.23 2.73
CA ASN A 35 6.25 -9.58 1.34
C ASN A 35 7.00 -8.60 0.42
N LEU A 36 8.06 -9.05 -0.23
CA LEU A 36 8.83 -8.23 -1.18
C LEU A 36 8.17 -8.14 -2.57
N ALA A 37 7.05 -8.83 -2.80
CA ALA A 37 6.30 -8.78 -4.05
C ALA A 37 5.36 -7.57 -4.16
N TYR A 38 5.24 -6.73 -3.12
CA TYR A 38 4.39 -5.53 -3.18
C TYR A 38 4.77 -4.59 -4.33
N GLY A 39 6.04 -4.51 -4.71
CA GLY A 39 6.47 -3.73 -5.88
C GLY A 39 5.86 -4.25 -7.19
N PHE A 40 5.88 -5.57 -7.38
CA PHE A 40 5.21 -6.20 -8.51
C PHE A 40 3.68 -6.06 -8.44
N ILE A 41 3.06 -6.31 -7.29
CA ILE A 41 1.61 -6.16 -7.10
C ILE A 41 1.18 -4.73 -7.43
N PHE A 42 1.96 -3.73 -6.99
CA PHE A 42 1.72 -2.33 -7.28
C PHE A 42 1.75 -2.04 -8.79
N ALA A 43 2.81 -2.49 -9.48
CA ALA A 43 2.92 -2.32 -10.93
C ALA A 43 1.79 -3.05 -11.68
N LEU A 44 1.51 -4.30 -11.32
CA LEU A 44 0.45 -5.11 -11.90
C LEU A 44 -0.93 -4.46 -11.73
N SER A 45 -1.19 -3.86 -10.57
CA SER A 45 -2.44 -3.14 -10.30
C SER A 45 -2.58 -1.87 -11.13
N GLY A 46 -1.48 -1.14 -11.33
CA GLY A 46 -1.44 0.02 -12.24
C GLY A 46 -1.78 -0.37 -13.67
N TYR A 47 -1.16 -1.44 -14.19
CA TYR A 47 -1.50 -1.97 -15.52
C TYR A 47 -2.92 -2.53 -15.59
N GLY A 48 -3.41 -3.15 -14.52
CA GLY A 48 -4.79 -3.61 -14.40
C GLY A 48 -5.79 -2.46 -14.51
N ALA A 49 -5.55 -1.37 -13.79
CA ALA A 49 -6.35 -0.15 -13.86
C ALA A 49 -6.29 0.49 -15.26
N TRP A 50 -5.11 0.50 -15.89
CA TRP A 50 -4.96 0.96 -17.27
C TRP A 50 -5.74 0.09 -18.27
N LEU A 51 -5.66 -1.24 -18.16
CA LEU A 51 -6.45 -2.15 -19.01
C LEU A 51 -7.94 -1.90 -18.84
N THR A 52 -8.41 -1.78 -17.58
CA THR A 52 -9.82 -1.43 -17.35
C THR A 52 -10.18 -0.09 -17.96
N SER A 53 -9.30 0.91 -17.90
CA SER A 53 -9.55 2.19 -18.56
C SER A 53 -9.68 2.05 -20.08
N GLN A 54 -8.98 1.12 -20.73
CA GLN A 54 -9.12 0.92 -22.17
C GLN A 54 -10.42 0.21 -22.56
N TYR A 55 -10.80 -0.85 -21.84
CA TYR A 55 -11.97 -1.66 -22.19
C TYR A 55 -13.29 -1.07 -21.69
N VAL A 56 -13.27 -0.34 -20.58
CA VAL A 56 -14.49 0.16 -19.92
C VAL A 56 -14.94 1.51 -20.46
N VAL A 57 -14.04 2.29 -21.08
CA VAL A 57 -14.36 3.56 -21.74
C VAL A 57 -15.40 3.41 -22.85
N ALA A 58 -15.50 2.23 -23.49
CA ALA A 58 -16.43 2.00 -24.59
C ALA A 58 -17.91 1.81 -24.16
N VAL A 59 -18.20 1.53 -22.88
CA VAL A 59 -19.52 0.97 -22.49
C VAL A 59 -20.24 1.77 -21.40
N THR A 60 -19.58 2.70 -20.70
CA THR A 60 -20.12 3.23 -19.43
C THR A 60 -20.16 4.76 -19.29
N PRO A 61 -21.14 5.29 -18.53
CA PRO A 61 -21.25 6.73 -18.24
C PRO A 61 -20.00 7.28 -17.52
N ASP A 62 -19.63 8.53 -17.82
CA ASP A 62 -18.44 9.20 -17.29
C ASP A 62 -18.34 9.15 -15.75
N ALA A 63 -19.48 9.16 -15.04
CA ALA A 63 -19.54 9.13 -13.59
C ALA A 63 -19.12 7.78 -12.95
N LEU A 64 -19.29 6.65 -13.67
CA LEU A 64 -18.94 5.32 -13.16
C LEU A 64 -17.53 4.87 -13.59
N ARG A 65 -16.93 5.56 -14.57
CA ARG A 65 -15.62 5.23 -15.12
C ARG A 65 -14.54 5.22 -14.04
N GLY A 66 -14.51 6.24 -13.17
CA GLY A 66 -13.53 6.33 -12.10
C GLY A 66 -13.62 5.19 -11.08
N ALA A 67 -14.84 4.84 -10.66
CA ALA A 67 -15.09 3.75 -9.72
C ALA A 67 -14.67 2.39 -10.28
N MET A 68 -14.88 2.14 -11.58
CA MET A 68 -14.47 0.88 -12.20
C MET A 68 -12.97 0.78 -12.44
N ILE A 69 -12.29 1.89 -12.75
CA ILE A 69 -10.82 1.90 -12.84
C ILE A 69 -10.21 1.58 -11.47
N LEU A 70 -10.75 2.18 -10.40
CA LEU A 70 -10.37 1.86 -9.03
C LEU A 70 -10.65 0.39 -8.71
N ALA A 71 -11.84 -0.12 -9.02
CA ALA A 71 -12.20 -1.52 -8.82
C ALA A 71 -11.28 -2.46 -9.61
N GLY A 72 -10.90 -2.11 -10.84
CA GLY A 72 -9.97 -2.84 -11.69
C GLY A 72 -8.58 -2.95 -11.08
N GLY A 73 -8.04 -1.85 -10.57
CA GLY A 73 -6.75 -1.85 -9.87
C GLY A 73 -6.79 -2.61 -8.54
N VAL A 74 -7.87 -2.48 -7.76
CA VAL A 74 -8.05 -3.24 -6.52
C VAL A 74 -8.20 -4.75 -6.80
N ALA A 75 -8.98 -5.13 -7.80
CA ALA A 75 -9.19 -6.52 -8.18
C ALA A 75 -7.90 -7.16 -8.68
N THR A 76 -7.17 -6.48 -9.57
CA THR A 76 -5.87 -6.98 -10.05
C THR A 76 -4.82 -7.01 -8.94
N GLY A 77 -4.82 -6.06 -8.02
CA GLY A 77 -3.98 -6.10 -6.82
C GLY A 77 -4.32 -7.28 -5.90
N ALA A 78 -5.60 -7.55 -5.68
CA ALA A 78 -6.05 -8.70 -4.91
C ALA A 78 -5.65 -10.02 -5.58
N LEU A 79 -5.80 -10.12 -6.91
CA LEU A 79 -5.34 -11.27 -7.68
C LEU A 79 -3.82 -11.44 -7.60
N GLY A 80 -3.05 -10.36 -7.72
CA GLY A 80 -1.60 -10.37 -7.54
C GLY A 80 -1.19 -10.88 -6.16
N GLY A 81 -1.88 -10.42 -5.10
CA GLY A 81 -1.70 -10.93 -3.74
C GLY A 81 -2.01 -12.43 -3.64
N VAL A 82 -3.13 -12.89 -4.20
CA VAL A 82 -3.49 -14.32 -4.22
C VAL A 82 -2.46 -15.16 -4.98
N LEU A 83 -1.96 -14.68 -6.12
CA LEU A 83 -0.92 -15.34 -6.90
C LEU A 83 0.38 -15.48 -6.10
N VAL A 84 0.80 -14.42 -5.42
CA VAL A 84 1.98 -14.46 -4.54
C VAL A 84 1.76 -15.46 -3.40
N CYS A 85 0.57 -15.50 -2.80
CA CYS A 85 0.25 -16.48 -1.77
C CYS A 85 0.29 -17.92 -2.32
N ALA A 86 -0.22 -18.14 -3.52
CA ALA A 86 -0.21 -19.46 -4.17
C ALA A 86 1.21 -19.92 -4.52
N LEU A 87 2.05 -19.03 -5.04
CA LEU A 87 3.36 -19.35 -5.59
C LEU A 87 4.49 -19.30 -4.57
N ALA A 88 4.46 -18.39 -3.60
CA ALA A 88 5.49 -18.31 -2.56
C ALA A 88 5.03 -18.93 -1.25
N PHE A 89 3.85 -18.56 -0.74
CA PHE A 89 3.49 -18.86 0.64
C PHE A 89 3.18 -20.34 0.85
N ILE A 90 2.30 -20.90 0.04
CA ILE A 90 1.86 -22.30 0.14
C ILE A 90 3.01 -23.31 0.04
N PRO A 91 3.90 -23.25 -0.96
CA PRO A 91 4.96 -24.25 -1.10
C PRO A 91 6.04 -24.13 -0.01
N VAL A 92 6.18 -22.95 0.60
CA VAL A 92 7.23 -22.67 1.58
C VAL A 92 6.76 -22.86 3.03
N HIS A 93 5.45 -22.83 3.29
CA HIS A 93 4.88 -22.84 4.65
C HIS A 93 5.35 -24.02 5.53
N ASP A 94 5.45 -25.22 4.96
CA ASP A 94 5.82 -26.43 5.71
C ASP A 94 7.34 -26.66 5.81
N LYS A 95 8.17 -25.67 5.44
CA LYS A 95 9.63 -25.82 5.41
C LYS A 95 10.32 -25.05 6.57
N PRO A 96 11.43 -25.57 7.11
CA PRO A 96 12.22 -24.85 8.10
C PRO A 96 12.75 -23.53 7.52
N ASN A 97 12.89 -22.51 8.37
CA ASN A 97 13.25 -21.13 8.00
C ASN A 97 12.23 -20.46 7.05
N PHE A 98 10.95 -20.68 7.33
CA PHE A 98 9.82 -20.15 6.60
C PHE A 98 9.93 -18.64 6.27
N THR A 99 10.28 -17.81 7.25
CA THR A 99 10.34 -16.34 7.09
C THR A 99 11.36 -15.92 6.03
N ILE A 100 12.59 -16.45 6.09
CA ILE A 100 13.67 -16.08 5.17
C ILE A 100 13.36 -16.61 3.76
N ARG A 101 12.92 -17.86 3.65
CA ARG A 101 12.57 -18.48 2.36
C ARG A 101 11.39 -17.76 1.70
N GLY A 102 10.40 -17.33 2.49
CA GLY A 102 9.26 -16.55 2.02
C GLY A 102 9.67 -15.18 1.48
N MET A 103 10.59 -14.48 2.14
CA MET A 103 11.13 -13.22 1.64
C MET A 103 11.88 -13.39 0.31
N ILE A 104 12.74 -14.40 0.21
CA ILE A 104 13.47 -14.70 -1.03
C ILE A 104 12.51 -15.07 -2.17
N ALA A 105 11.51 -15.90 -1.89
CA ALA A 105 10.50 -16.29 -2.89
C ALA A 105 9.66 -15.10 -3.36
N THR A 106 9.22 -14.22 -2.45
CA THR A 106 8.46 -13.02 -2.82
C THR A 106 9.30 -12.00 -3.59
N LEU A 107 10.59 -11.88 -3.28
CA LEU A 107 11.55 -11.08 -4.06
C LEU A 107 11.69 -11.65 -5.47
N ALA A 108 11.91 -12.97 -5.60
CA ALA A 108 12.04 -13.63 -6.90
C ALA A 108 10.77 -13.43 -7.76
N ILE A 109 9.58 -13.60 -7.18
CA ILE A 109 8.31 -13.32 -7.86
C ILE A 109 8.21 -11.85 -8.25
N SER A 110 8.67 -10.92 -7.39
CA SER A 110 8.67 -9.51 -7.72
C SER A 110 9.51 -9.22 -8.96
N LEU A 111 10.74 -9.73 -9.01
CA LEU A 111 11.66 -9.51 -10.13
C LEU A 111 11.15 -10.16 -11.41
N MET A 112 10.78 -11.44 -11.35
CA MET A 112 10.19 -12.15 -12.50
C MET A 112 8.93 -11.45 -13.00
N GLY A 113 8.05 -11.07 -12.09
CA GLY A 113 6.81 -10.38 -12.40
C GLY A 113 7.05 -9.02 -13.05
N THR A 114 7.99 -8.22 -12.55
CA THR A 114 8.35 -6.94 -13.19
C THR A 114 8.91 -7.13 -14.60
N GLN A 115 9.70 -8.18 -14.84
CA GLN A 115 10.23 -8.49 -16.15
C GLN A 115 9.15 -9.00 -17.12
N LEU A 116 8.18 -9.79 -16.63
CA LEU A 116 7.03 -10.22 -17.41
C LEU A 116 6.16 -9.02 -17.83
N LEU A 117 5.94 -8.06 -16.93
CA LEU A 117 5.22 -6.82 -17.25
C LEU A 117 5.97 -6.01 -18.31
N LEU A 118 7.30 -5.93 -18.22
CA LEU A 118 8.13 -5.26 -19.23
C LEU A 118 8.01 -5.94 -20.60
N TRP A 119 8.02 -7.28 -20.64
CA TRP A 119 7.90 -8.03 -21.89
C TRP A 119 6.51 -7.86 -22.53
N TRP A 120 5.44 -7.86 -21.72
CA TRP A 120 4.08 -7.83 -22.24
C TRP A 120 3.58 -6.41 -22.61
N PHE A 121 3.91 -5.41 -21.79
CA PHE A 121 3.44 -4.03 -21.99
C PHE A 121 4.49 -3.09 -22.60
N GLY A 122 5.75 -3.53 -22.69
CA GLY A 122 6.86 -2.73 -23.15
C GLY A 122 7.32 -1.66 -22.14
N PRO A 123 8.42 -0.95 -22.44
CA PRO A 123 9.00 0.07 -21.56
C PRO A 123 8.26 1.43 -21.61
N ARG A 124 7.17 1.54 -22.38
CA ARG A 124 6.47 2.81 -22.55
C ARG A 124 5.73 3.21 -21.26
N SER A 125 5.90 4.46 -20.87
CA SER A 125 5.14 5.07 -19.78
C SER A 125 3.68 5.19 -20.17
N LYS A 126 2.78 4.72 -19.30
CA LYS A 126 1.34 4.81 -19.52
C LYS A 126 0.72 5.73 -18.47
N SER A 127 -0.12 6.67 -18.91
CA SER A 127 -0.92 7.51 -18.01
C SER A 127 -2.31 6.89 -17.85
N LEU A 128 -2.86 7.01 -16.64
CA LEU A 128 -4.30 6.83 -16.47
C LEU A 128 -5.04 8.11 -16.87
N PRO A 129 -6.27 7.98 -17.41
CA PRO A 129 -7.19 9.11 -17.47
C PRO A 129 -7.56 9.57 -16.06
N GLU A 130 -7.96 10.84 -15.93
CA GLU A 130 -8.38 11.44 -14.67
C GLU A 130 -9.61 10.69 -14.11
N ILE A 131 -9.46 10.11 -12.91
CA ILE A 131 -10.49 9.28 -12.26
C ILE A 131 -11.59 10.13 -11.61
N PHE A 132 -11.24 11.32 -11.11
CA PHE A 132 -12.16 12.18 -10.34
C PHE A 132 -12.63 13.43 -11.11
N GLY A 133 -12.24 13.54 -12.39
CA GLY A 133 -12.64 14.60 -13.32
C GLY A 133 -11.84 15.91 -13.21
N ALA A 134 -11.77 16.66 -14.31
CA ALA A 134 -10.95 17.87 -14.49
C ALA A 134 -11.44 19.13 -13.74
N SER A 135 -12.23 18.99 -12.67
CA SER A 135 -12.78 20.13 -11.94
C SER A 135 -11.71 20.76 -11.04
N LYS A 136 -11.10 21.85 -11.51
CA LYS A 136 -10.24 22.72 -10.69
C LYS A 136 -11.14 23.64 -9.86
N ARG A 137 -11.33 23.35 -8.57
CA ARG A 137 -11.98 24.28 -7.65
C ARG A 137 -10.90 25.07 -6.92
N SER A 138 -10.81 26.36 -7.19
CA SER A 138 -9.98 27.26 -6.40
C SER A 138 -10.74 27.64 -5.13
N LEU A 139 -10.31 27.15 -3.97
CA LEU A 139 -10.79 27.63 -2.68
C LEU A 139 -9.62 28.37 -2.01
N PHE A 140 -9.82 29.63 -1.61
CA PHE A 140 -8.81 30.39 -0.83
C PHE A 140 -7.37 30.39 -1.40
N GLY A 141 -7.21 30.59 -2.71
CA GLY A 141 -5.86 30.60 -3.34
C GLY A 141 -5.17 29.23 -3.42
N LEU A 142 -5.83 28.15 -2.97
CA LEU A 142 -5.43 26.76 -3.26
C LEU A 142 -6.04 26.31 -4.58
N VAL A 143 -5.19 25.90 -5.52
CA VAL A 143 -5.61 25.05 -6.64
C VAL A 143 -5.70 23.62 -6.11
N LEU A 144 -6.85 23.26 -5.54
CA LEU A 144 -7.18 21.89 -5.17
C LEU A 144 -7.78 21.21 -6.40
N THR A 145 -6.99 20.36 -7.05
CA THR A 145 -7.49 19.47 -8.11
C THR A 145 -8.43 18.43 -7.48
N ALA A 146 -9.56 18.14 -8.13
CA ALA A 146 -10.52 17.13 -7.69
C ALA A 146 -9.85 15.76 -7.40
N ASP A 147 -8.79 15.41 -8.14
CA ASP A 147 -8.01 14.18 -7.91
C ASP A 147 -7.39 14.10 -6.52
N LYS A 148 -6.89 15.21 -5.97
CA LYS A 148 -6.29 15.24 -4.63
C LYS A 148 -7.33 14.98 -3.55
N ILE A 149 -8.51 15.59 -3.70
CA ILE A 149 -9.63 15.42 -2.76
C ILE A 149 -10.17 13.99 -2.86
N GLY A 150 -10.38 13.50 -4.08
CA GLY A 150 -10.81 12.13 -4.36
C GLY A 150 -9.87 11.09 -3.76
N ASN A 151 -8.55 11.27 -3.94
CA ASN A 151 -7.54 10.37 -3.38
C ASN A 151 -7.62 10.28 -1.85
N VAL A 152 -7.73 11.42 -1.16
CA VAL A 152 -7.84 11.44 0.31
C VAL A 152 -9.11 10.75 0.78
N ILE A 153 -10.26 11.07 0.17
CA ILE A 153 -11.54 10.48 0.53
C ILE A 153 -11.54 8.97 0.31
N VAL A 154 -11.07 8.51 -0.85
CA VAL A 154 -11.04 7.07 -1.19
C VAL A 154 -10.05 6.30 -0.31
N SER A 155 -8.86 6.84 -0.03
CA SER A 155 -7.91 6.23 0.90
C SER A 155 -8.51 6.08 2.29
N ILE A 156 -9.11 7.15 2.85
CA ILE A 156 -9.71 7.11 4.19
C ILE A 156 -10.91 6.16 4.22
N ALA A 157 -11.79 6.22 3.23
CA ALA A 157 -12.95 5.35 3.12
C ALA A 157 -12.52 3.87 3.08
N MET A 158 -11.52 3.54 2.25
CA MET A 158 -11.03 2.16 2.15
C MET A 158 -10.38 1.68 3.45
N LEU A 159 -9.61 2.54 4.13
CA LEU A 159 -9.05 2.21 5.44
C LEU A 159 -10.13 1.91 6.46
N LEU A 160 -11.16 2.75 6.55
CA LEU A 160 -12.29 2.55 7.46
C LEU A 160 -13.03 1.24 7.13
N ILE A 161 -13.28 0.96 5.85
CA ILE A 161 -13.93 -0.29 5.42
C ILE A 161 -13.11 -1.50 5.84
N VAL A 162 -11.79 -1.51 5.58
CA VAL A 162 -10.95 -2.66 5.92
C VAL A 162 -10.85 -2.84 7.43
N LEU A 163 -10.68 -1.77 8.20
CA LEU A 163 -10.56 -1.85 9.66
C LEU A 163 -11.86 -2.26 10.34
N THR A 164 -13.01 -1.74 9.89
CA THR A 164 -14.32 -2.16 10.41
C THR A 164 -14.63 -3.60 10.04
N TRP A 165 -14.32 -4.01 8.81
CA TRP A 165 -14.44 -5.40 8.38
C TRP A 165 -13.56 -6.35 9.19
N MET A 166 -12.30 -5.98 9.46
CA MET A 166 -11.41 -6.78 10.32
C MET A 166 -11.94 -6.90 11.77
N ARG A 167 -12.66 -5.91 12.27
CA ARG A 167 -13.25 -5.94 13.62
C ARG A 167 -14.52 -6.78 13.69
N SER A 168 -15.40 -6.66 12.70
CA SER A 168 -16.75 -7.23 12.71
C SER A 168 -16.85 -8.60 12.03
N SER A 169 -15.98 -8.93 11.07
CA SER A 169 -16.09 -10.16 10.27
C SER A 169 -15.47 -11.36 10.97
N ARG A 170 -16.07 -12.55 10.77
CA ARG A 170 -15.49 -13.85 11.20
C ARG A 170 -14.08 -14.06 10.65
N ARG A 171 -13.86 -13.69 9.38
CA ARG A 171 -12.53 -13.76 8.75
C ARG A 171 -11.53 -12.78 9.38
N GLY A 172 -11.99 -11.60 9.77
CA GLY A 172 -11.19 -10.64 10.53
C GLY A 172 -10.78 -11.17 11.91
N LEU A 173 -11.66 -11.93 12.57
CA LEU A 173 -11.36 -12.61 13.82
C LEU A 173 -10.29 -13.70 13.64
N GLU A 174 -10.39 -14.52 12.59
CA GLU A 174 -9.37 -15.52 12.23
C GLU A 174 -8.00 -14.87 12.02
N ILE A 175 -7.95 -13.76 11.29
CA ILE A 175 -6.70 -13.01 11.05
C ILE A 175 -6.14 -12.49 12.38
N ARG A 176 -6.97 -11.91 13.27
CA ARG A 176 -6.51 -11.45 14.59
C ARG A 176 -6.02 -12.58 15.48
N ALA A 177 -6.66 -13.74 15.46
CA ALA A 177 -6.19 -14.92 16.18
C ALA A 177 -4.80 -15.37 15.68
N MET A 178 -4.59 -15.37 14.36
CA MET A 178 -3.29 -15.63 13.74
C MET A 178 -2.23 -14.59 14.15
N MET A 179 -2.59 -13.31 14.27
CA MET A 179 -1.66 -12.25 14.71
C MET A 179 -1.20 -12.42 16.16
N MET A 180 -2.00 -13.04 17.02
CA MET A 180 -1.63 -13.29 18.43
C MET A 180 -0.75 -14.52 18.56
N ASN A 181 -1.18 -15.66 18.01
CA ASN A 181 -0.40 -16.88 18.04
C ASN A 181 -0.83 -17.83 16.88
N PRO A 182 -0.03 -17.91 15.80
CA PRO A 182 -0.30 -18.78 14.66
C PRO A 182 -0.45 -20.26 15.05
N HIS A 183 0.33 -20.71 16.04
CA HIS A 183 0.32 -22.10 16.47
C HIS A 183 -0.96 -22.42 17.24
N ALA A 184 -1.34 -21.60 18.21
CA ALA A 184 -2.60 -21.75 18.94
C ALA A 184 -3.83 -21.67 18.00
N ALA A 185 -3.79 -20.75 17.02
CA ALA A 185 -4.84 -20.62 16.01
C ALA A 185 -5.02 -21.92 15.18
N SER A 186 -3.93 -22.59 14.83
CA SER A 186 -3.99 -23.87 14.11
C SER A 186 -4.63 -25.00 14.93
N ILE A 187 -4.44 -25.02 16.25
CA ILE A 187 -5.01 -26.03 17.16
C ILE A 187 -6.54 -25.90 17.25
N VAL A 188 -7.07 -24.67 17.23
CA VAL A 188 -8.52 -24.41 17.22
C VAL A 188 -9.15 -24.53 15.82
N GLY A 189 -8.42 -25.09 14.85
CA GLY A 189 -8.92 -25.39 13.50
C GLY A 189 -8.88 -24.22 12.51
N ILE A 190 -8.18 -23.12 12.81
CA ILE A 190 -7.99 -22.02 11.86
C ILE A 190 -6.96 -22.45 10.81
N GLY A 191 -7.42 -22.65 9.58
CA GLY A 191 -6.57 -23.07 8.48
C GLY A 191 -5.64 -21.95 8.02
N VAL A 192 -4.38 -22.00 8.44
CA VAL A 192 -3.32 -21.01 8.11
C VAL A 192 -3.28 -20.71 6.60
N ARG A 193 -3.37 -21.74 5.76
CA ARG A 193 -3.38 -21.61 4.31
C ARG A 193 -4.54 -20.77 3.78
N ARG A 194 -5.76 -21.01 4.27
CA ARG A 194 -6.96 -20.27 3.85
C ARG A 194 -6.92 -18.83 4.36
N THR A 195 -6.55 -18.62 5.62
CA THR A 195 -6.44 -17.28 6.20
C THR A 195 -5.37 -16.45 5.49
N SER A 196 -4.25 -17.06 5.10
CA SER A 196 -3.18 -16.39 4.35
C SER A 196 -3.64 -15.92 2.97
N PHE A 197 -4.47 -16.69 2.27
CA PHE A 197 -5.07 -16.25 1.00
C PHE A 197 -5.91 -14.97 1.17
N TYR A 198 -6.76 -14.93 2.20
CA TYR A 198 -7.59 -13.76 2.46
C TYR A 198 -6.75 -12.54 2.83
N VAL A 199 -5.73 -12.70 3.67
CA VAL A 199 -4.80 -11.61 4.02
C VAL A 199 -4.11 -11.08 2.77
N MET A 200 -3.56 -11.96 1.93
CA MET A 200 -2.81 -11.54 0.76
C MET A 200 -3.72 -10.88 -0.29
N ALA A 201 -4.97 -11.33 -0.42
CA ALA A 201 -5.97 -10.70 -1.26
C ALA A 201 -6.33 -9.28 -0.80
N ILE A 202 -6.58 -9.09 0.50
CA ILE A 202 -6.95 -7.79 1.07
C ILE A 202 -5.79 -6.81 0.98
N THR A 203 -4.60 -7.24 1.39
CA THR A 203 -3.42 -6.37 1.39
C THR A 203 -2.91 -6.10 -0.02
N GLY A 204 -3.05 -7.05 -0.93
CA GLY A 204 -2.85 -6.85 -2.36
C GLY A 204 -3.85 -5.85 -2.96
N GLY A 205 -5.12 -5.91 -2.54
CA GLY A 205 -6.14 -4.93 -2.92
C GLY A 205 -5.85 -3.52 -2.39
N LEU A 206 -5.37 -3.39 -1.15
CA LEU A 206 -4.91 -2.11 -0.58
C LEU A 206 -3.69 -1.55 -1.32
N ALA A 207 -2.74 -2.42 -1.68
CA ALA A 207 -1.59 -2.04 -2.50
C ALA A 207 -2.05 -1.60 -3.90
N GLY A 208 -3.03 -2.29 -4.48
CA GLY A 208 -3.63 -1.94 -5.77
C GLY A 208 -4.36 -0.62 -5.75
N LEU A 209 -5.14 -0.35 -4.70
CA LEU A 209 -5.77 0.97 -4.49
C LEU A 209 -4.70 2.07 -4.44
N SER A 210 -3.67 1.87 -3.61
CA SER A 210 -2.56 2.82 -3.49
C SER A 210 -1.85 3.03 -4.84
N ALA A 211 -1.73 1.99 -5.66
CA ALA A 211 -1.17 2.06 -6.99
C ALA A 211 -2.00 2.93 -7.94
N VAL A 212 -3.31 2.73 -7.98
CA VAL A 212 -4.20 3.53 -8.83
C VAL A 212 -4.17 5.00 -8.43
N LEU A 213 -4.23 5.29 -7.13
CA LEU A 213 -4.21 6.67 -6.61
C LEU A 213 -2.86 7.35 -6.90
N LEU A 214 -1.74 6.64 -6.71
CA LEU A 214 -0.42 7.20 -7.04
C LEU A 214 -0.23 7.38 -8.55
N SER A 215 -0.83 6.51 -9.37
CA SER A 215 -0.76 6.56 -10.83
C SER A 215 -1.53 7.74 -11.45
N GLN A 216 -2.34 8.45 -10.65
CA GLN A 216 -2.92 9.74 -11.05
C GLN A 216 -1.89 10.87 -11.01
N THR A 217 -0.85 10.74 -10.18
CA THR A 217 0.22 11.74 -10.03
C THR A 217 1.47 11.36 -10.82
N TYR A 218 1.76 10.05 -10.92
CA TYR A 218 2.95 9.51 -11.58
C TYR A 218 2.56 8.54 -12.69
N TYR A 219 3.39 8.41 -13.73
CA TYR A 219 3.14 7.45 -14.80
C TYR A 219 3.31 5.99 -14.34
N ILE A 220 2.61 5.08 -14.99
CA ILE A 220 2.82 3.65 -14.81
C ILE A 220 4.00 3.19 -15.67
N GLN A 221 4.94 2.54 -15.00
CA GLN A 221 6.06 1.83 -15.63
C GLN A 221 6.28 0.51 -14.85
N PRO A 222 6.92 -0.50 -15.46
CA PRO A 222 7.13 -1.80 -14.81
C PRO A 222 7.95 -1.69 -13.52
N PHE A 223 8.91 -0.78 -13.48
CA PHE A 223 9.80 -0.58 -12.32
C PHE A 223 9.27 0.43 -11.29
N ASN A 224 8.20 1.16 -11.59
CA ASN A 224 7.67 2.21 -10.70
C ASN A 224 7.02 1.68 -9.41
N GLY A 225 6.88 0.36 -9.26
CA GLY A 225 6.42 -0.25 -8.01
C GLY A 225 7.49 -0.35 -6.92
N LEU A 226 8.78 -0.29 -7.27
CA LEU A 226 9.88 -0.54 -6.32
C LEU A 226 10.03 0.61 -5.31
N THR A 227 10.00 1.86 -5.78
CA THR A 227 10.10 3.04 -4.90
C THR A 227 8.94 3.15 -3.91
N PRO A 228 7.66 3.03 -4.32
CA PRO A 228 6.53 3.00 -3.39
C PRO A 228 6.60 1.83 -2.40
N MET A 229 7.06 0.65 -2.84
CA MET A 229 7.25 -0.50 -1.96
C MET A 229 8.27 -0.19 -0.86
N ILE A 230 9.44 0.36 -1.21
CA ILE A 230 10.45 0.76 -0.24
C ILE A 230 9.89 1.77 0.76
N LYS A 231 9.18 2.81 0.28
CA LYS A 231 8.55 3.81 1.15
C LYS A 231 7.50 3.19 2.06
N GLY A 232 6.60 2.37 1.53
CA GLY A 232 5.54 1.72 2.30
C GLY A 232 6.09 0.79 3.38
N VAL A 233 7.11 -0.02 3.05
CA VAL A 233 7.81 -0.87 4.04
C VAL A 233 8.45 -0.02 5.12
N SER A 234 9.12 1.06 4.74
CA SER A 234 9.81 1.91 5.69
C SER A 234 8.85 2.66 6.63
N ILE A 235 7.69 3.09 6.12
CA ILE A 235 6.62 3.68 6.92
C ILE A 235 6.03 2.63 7.87
N ALA A 236 5.78 1.41 7.41
CA ALA A 236 5.29 0.32 8.26
C ALA A 236 6.29 -0.04 9.37
N LEU A 237 7.59 -0.02 9.06
CA LEU A 237 8.66 -0.22 10.03
C LEU A 237 8.69 0.90 11.09
N CYS A 238 8.67 2.17 10.65
CA CYS A 238 8.62 3.33 11.55
C CYS A 238 7.38 3.34 12.43
N GLY A 239 6.25 2.90 11.89
CA GLY A 239 5.00 2.79 12.63
C GLY A 239 5.05 1.79 13.77
N GLY A 240 6.01 0.87 13.78
CA GLY A 240 5.99 -0.32 14.64
C GLY A 240 5.20 -1.41 13.92
N LEU A 241 5.94 -2.33 13.30
CA LEU A 241 5.40 -3.42 12.48
C LEU A 241 4.21 -4.12 13.16
N GLY A 242 3.06 -4.14 12.49
CA GLY A 242 1.83 -4.74 13.02
C GLY A 242 0.89 -3.78 13.74
N SER A 243 1.26 -2.50 13.91
CA SER A 243 0.39 -1.47 14.48
C SER A 243 -0.19 -0.55 13.42
N VAL A 244 -1.49 -0.67 13.17
CA VAL A 244 -2.22 0.23 12.25
C VAL A 244 -2.15 1.69 12.69
N PRO A 245 -2.41 2.06 13.96
CA PRO A 245 -2.34 3.46 14.38
C PRO A 245 -0.94 4.06 14.23
N GLY A 246 0.10 3.28 14.54
CA GLY A 246 1.48 3.70 14.36
C GLY A 246 1.84 3.94 12.90
N ALA A 247 1.35 3.07 11.98
CA ALA A 247 1.55 3.24 10.54
C ALA A 247 0.89 4.52 10.00
N VAL A 248 -0.29 4.92 10.50
CA VAL A 248 -0.96 6.18 10.11
C VAL A 248 -0.11 7.39 10.51
N ILE A 249 0.39 7.43 11.74
CA ILE A 249 1.21 8.54 12.23
C ILE A 249 2.54 8.60 11.45
N ALA A 250 3.17 7.44 11.22
CA ALA A 250 4.39 7.35 10.41
C ALA A 250 4.16 7.85 8.98
N ALA A 251 3.03 7.51 8.36
CA ALA A 251 2.68 7.95 7.01
C ALA A 251 2.49 9.46 6.93
N LEU A 252 1.86 10.07 7.94
CA LEU A 252 1.70 11.52 8.03
C LEU A 252 3.05 12.24 8.17
N LEU A 253 3.94 11.75 9.04
CA LEU A 253 5.28 12.31 9.21
C LEU A 253 6.12 12.20 7.93
N LEU A 254 6.15 11.01 7.31
CA LEU A 254 6.92 10.81 6.09
C LEU A 254 6.33 11.55 4.89
N GLY A 255 5.00 11.66 4.79
CA GLY A 255 4.33 12.43 3.74
C GLY A 255 4.60 13.93 3.86
N PHE A 256 4.63 14.46 5.08
CA PHE A 256 5.00 15.85 5.33
C PHE A 256 6.48 16.12 5.01
N ASN A 257 7.37 15.23 5.44
CA ASN A 257 8.79 15.32 5.11
C ASN A 257 9.02 15.29 3.60
N GLU A 258 8.35 14.39 2.87
CA GLU A 258 8.46 14.32 1.41
C GLU A 258 7.97 15.60 0.72
N ALA A 259 6.82 16.13 1.13
CA ALA A 259 6.29 17.35 0.54
C ALA A 259 7.20 18.56 0.82
N MET A 260 7.77 18.66 2.03
CA MET A 260 8.73 19.71 2.39
C MET A 260 10.03 19.59 1.60
N THR A 261 10.63 18.41 1.55
CA THR A 261 11.87 18.18 0.80
C THR A 261 11.69 18.44 -0.69
N SER A 262 10.56 18.01 -1.26
CA SER A 262 10.26 18.22 -2.68
C SER A 262 10.25 19.71 -3.07
N VAL A 263 9.76 20.58 -2.19
CA VAL A 263 9.73 22.04 -2.43
C VAL A 263 11.04 22.74 -2.06
N ALA A 264 11.71 22.31 -0.98
CA ALA A 264 12.90 23.00 -0.46
C ALA A 264 14.21 22.58 -1.16
N LEU A 265 14.41 21.28 -1.38
CA LEU A 265 15.66 20.68 -1.85
C LEU A 265 15.53 20.07 -3.25
N GLY A 266 14.29 19.76 -3.68
CA GLY A 266 13.97 19.12 -4.94
C GLY A 266 13.74 17.61 -4.82
N GLY A 267 13.04 17.04 -5.80
CA GLY A 267 12.57 15.64 -5.77
C GLY A 267 13.66 14.57 -5.64
N GLN A 268 14.89 14.88 -6.03
CA GLN A 268 16.03 13.94 -5.99
C GLN A 268 16.45 13.59 -4.56
N TYR A 269 16.31 14.53 -3.62
CA TYR A 269 16.71 14.34 -2.22
C TYR A 269 15.59 13.77 -1.34
N VAL A 270 14.39 13.55 -1.90
CA VAL A 270 13.24 13.02 -1.15
C VAL A 270 13.57 11.67 -0.52
N LEU A 271 14.15 10.74 -1.30
CA LEU A 271 14.47 9.41 -0.79
C LEU A 271 15.51 9.48 0.35
N MET A 272 16.56 10.29 0.17
CA MET A 272 17.62 10.47 1.16
C MET A 272 17.06 11.05 2.46
N THR A 273 16.27 12.12 2.40
CA THR A 273 15.68 12.74 3.61
C THR A 273 14.69 11.81 4.30
N GLN A 274 13.89 11.03 3.55
CA GLN A 274 12.99 10.05 4.14
C GLN A 274 13.74 8.97 4.91
N PHE A 275 14.77 8.37 4.31
CA PHE A 275 15.58 7.36 4.99
C PHE A 275 16.29 7.92 6.22
N LEU A 276 16.80 9.15 6.14
CA LEU A 276 17.45 9.80 7.28
C LEU A 276 16.45 10.01 8.43
N LEU A 277 15.24 10.46 8.13
CA LEU A 277 14.16 10.61 9.11
C LEU A 277 13.78 9.25 9.73
N ILE A 278 13.68 8.19 8.93
CA ILE A 278 13.42 6.82 9.41
C ILE A 278 14.51 6.37 10.39
N ILE A 279 15.78 6.53 10.00
CA ILE A 279 16.93 6.18 10.85
C ILE A 279 16.87 6.95 12.16
N LEU A 280 16.57 8.25 12.12
CA LEU A 280 16.43 9.09 13.31
C LEU A 280 15.31 8.58 14.23
N ILE A 281 14.14 8.25 13.68
CA ILE A 281 13.01 7.71 14.47
C ILE A 281 13.40 6.39 15.13
N ILE A 282 14.05 5.48 14.40
CA ILE A 282 14.44 4.16 14.94
C ILE A 282 15.53 4.29 16.00
N LEU A 283 16.49 5.20 15.82
CA LEU A 283 17.57 5.45 16.78
C LEU A 283 17.00 6.01 18.09
N VAL A 284 16.04 6.93 17.99
CA VAL A 284 15.36 7.49 19.17
C VAL A 284 14.39 6.46 19.79
N ARG A 285 13.73 5.63 18.97
CA ARG A 285 12.79 4.59 19.44
C ARG A 285 12.83 3.31 18.57
N PRO A 286 13.50 2.25 19.04
CA PRO A 286 13.65 1.00 18.26
C PRO A 286 12.35 0.20 18.11
N ARG A 287 11.32 0.49 18.90
CA ARG A 287 9.96 -0.10 18.75
C ARG A 287 9.05 0.67 17.79
N GLY A 288 9.56 1.71 17.13
CA GLY A 288 8.78 2.60 16.29
C GLY A 288 7.79 3.46 17.08
N ILE A 289 6.91 4.16 16.36
CA ILE A 289 5.94 5.11 16.93
C ILE A 289 4.88 4.38 17.78
N ALA A 290 4.51 3.14 17.42
CA ALA A 290 3.57 2.34 18.22
C ALA A 290 4.06 2.08 19.66
N GLY A 291 5.37 2.01 19.90
CA GLY A 291 5.91 1.87 21.25
C GLY A 291 5.63 3.06 22.18
N LEU A 292 5.17 4.21 21.64
CA LEU A 292 4.66 5.33 22.43
C LEU A 292 3.19 5.12 22.85
N LEU A 293 2.39 4.49 21.98
CA LEU A 293 0.96 4.23 22.22
C LEU A 293 0.74 3.12 23.25
N ASP A 294 1.58 2.08 23.25
CA ASP A 294 1.48 1.00 24.25
C ASP A 294 1.87 1.50 25.66
N LYS A 295 2.95 2.29 25.78
CA LYS A 295 3.31 2.93 27.06
C LYS A 295 2.26 3.92 27.57
N ALA A 296 1.54 4.60 26.67
CA ALA A 296 0.45 5.50 27.04
C ALA A 296 -0.86 4.78 27.41
N ARG A 297 -0.98 3.48 27.14
CA ARG A 297 -2.09 2.64 27.62
C ARG A 297 -1.80 1.99 28.97
N GLU A 298 -0.53 1.88 29.32
CA GLU A 298 -0.04 1.31 30.58
C GLU A 298 0.19 2.39 31.67
N ALA A 299 0.11 3.69 31.32
CA ALA A 299 0.23 4.83 32.23
C ALA A 299 -1.12 5.50 32.47
#